data_AF-A0A6P3CA92-F1
#
_entry.id   AF-A0A6P3CA92-F1
#
_cell.length_a   1.000
_cell.length_b   1.000
_cell.length_c   1.000
_cell.angle_alpha   90.00
_cell.angle_beta   90.00
_cell.angle_gamma   90.00
#
_symmetry.space_group_name_H-M   'P 1'
#
loop_
_entity.id
_entity.type
_entity.pdbx_description
1 polymer ?
#
loop_
_entity_poly.entity_id
_entity_poly.type
_entity_poly.pdbx_seq_one_letter_code
_entity_poly.pdbx_strand_id
1 'polypeptide(L)'
;MEHACHSQPLMGVVKRPHTVDLPRTADVYVQDYKYMGYTLEPIPNVSKSDFDSRVSKREQELRTLMREDPHKAFAPTKTPWLHQTVEPSAASRLFVYGRYDDKPEDLVYDVEGYAESNGTLFVLKNRFGATYDQSAISNLSEILRNIKPRSDWDVPSDGAFCFRGGAAGGKPMPGFDASIAARLVQGRPSNLVVTMRESVDGDSKNSPVDSLSKNDATLKQYAGNMDVLRKGTREVAGMKAAEFAVHIHGDGIHAYHFYLYSSGVPGDPSKPNLNVQLLFGAAPDDGTPPSEATSPVNQAEAMQAWDSVLASLHYRGPK
;
A
#
# COMPACT_ATOMS: atom_id res chain seq x y z
N MET A 1 17.87 -11.54 38.22
CA MET A 1 16.50 -12.08 38.17
C MET A 1 15.59 -10.90 37.86
N GLU A 2 15.25 -10.72 36.59
CA GLU A 2 14.02 -10.02 36.16
C GLU A 2 13.81 -10.43 34.70
N HIS A 3 13.10 -11.54 34.55
CA HIS A 3 12.54 -11.99 33.28
C HIS A 3 11.30 -11.14 33.02
N ALA A 4 11.33 -10.29 31.99
CA ALA A 4 10.14 -9.61 31.50
C ALA A 4 9.89 -10.02 30.04
N CYS A 5 9.57 -11.30 29.85
CA CYS A 5 8.78 -11.74 28.71
C CYS A 5 7.32 -11.32 29.01
N HIS A 6 7.03 -10.03 28.84
CA HIS A 6 5.65 -9.55 28.87
C HIS A 6 5.11 -9.61 27.45
N SER A 7 4.23 -10.57 27.24
CA SER A 7 3.26 -10.61 26.16
C SER A 7 2.51 -9.28 26.12
N GLN A 8 3.04 -8.32 25.36
CA GLN A 8 2.31 -7.12 25.00
C GLN A 8 1.21 -7.52 24.02
N PRO A 9 -0.01 -6.96 24.15
CA PRO A 9 -1.07 -7.27 23.20
C PRO A 9 -0.65 -6.80 21.81
N LEU A 10 -0.49 -7.75 20.89
CA LEU A 10 -0.46 -7.51 19.45
C LEU A 10 -1.79 -6.84 19.07
N MET A 11 -1.74 -5.73 18.33
CA MET A 11 -2.92 -5.03 17.84
C MET A 11 -2.85 -4.80 16.34
N GLY A 12 -3.90 -5.24 15.64
CA GLY A 12 -4.09 -5.12 14.21
C GLY A 12 -3.79 -3.74 13.64
N VAL A 13 -2.91 -3.70 12.65
CA VAL A 13 -2.97 -2.70 11.58
C VAL A 13 -3.91 -3.22 10.50
N VAL A 14 -4.93 -2.41 10.24
CA VAL A 14 -6.22 -2.87 9.71
C VAL A 14 -6.40 -2.45 8.27
N LYS A 15 -6.21 -3.35 7.28
CA LYS A 15 -6.17 -2.95 5.86
C LYS A 15 -6.84 -3.93 4.92
N ARG A 16 -8.17 -3.83 4.77
CA ARG A 16 -8.92 -4.71 3.87
C ARG A 16 -8.25 -4.68 2.48
N PRO A 17 -8.13 -5.83 1.82
CA PRO A 17 -8.79 -7.08 2.19
C PRO A 17 -8.19 -7.84 3.39
N HIS A 18 -7.02 -7.45 3.90
CA HIS A 18 -6.29 -8.18 4.94
C HIS A 18 -6.10 -7.40 6.26
N THR A 19 -5.37 -7.99 7.17
CA THR A 19 -4.98 -7.42 8.46
C THR A 19 -3.65 -8.02 8.85
N VAL A 20 -2.79 -7.23 9.48
CA VAL A 20 -1.54 -7.70 10.07
C VAL A 20 -1.43 -7.09 11.46
N ASP A 21 -1.14 -7.88 12.47
CA ASP A 21 -1.01 -7.36 13.83
C ASP A 21 0.38 -6.76 14.04
N LEU A 22 0.42 -5.55 14.59
CA LEU A 22 1.65 -4.90 15.01
C LEU A 22 1.67 -4.69 16.53
N PRO A 23 2.85 -4.70 17.17
CA PRO A 23 2.98 -4.17 18.52
C PRO A 23 2.51 -2.71 18.59
N ARG A 24 1.87 -2.32 19.70
CA ARG A 24 1.45 -0.91 19.93
C ARG A 24 2.60 0.09 19.89
N THR A 25 3.80 -0.37 20.20
CA THR A 25 5.03 0.44 20.20
C THR A 25 5.68 0.54 18.82
N ALA A 26 5.13 -0.14 17.81
CA ALA A 26 5.68 -0.10 16.46
C ALA A 26 5.49 1.30 15.85
N ASP A 27 6.56 1.79 15.24
CA ASP A 27 6.57 3.06 14.52
C ASP A 27 6.27 2.80 13.05
N VAL A 28 5.04 3.10 12.61
CA VAL A 28 4.59 2.90 11.22
C VAL A 28 4.98 4.14 10.40
N TYR A 29 6.02 4.00 9.58
CA TYR A 29 6.61 5.11 8.83
C TYR A 29 6.25 5.10 7.33
N VAL A 30 5.77 3.98 6.78
CA VAL A 30 5.19 3.93 5.42
C VAL A 30 3.79 3.36 5.48
N GLN A 31 2.88 4.08 4.83
CA GLN A 31 1.51 3.65 4.55
C GLN A 31 1.13 4.19 3.17
N ASP A 32 1.25 3.35 2.15
CA ASP A 32 0.88 3.70 0.77
C ASP A 32 -0.25 2.79 0.29
N TYR A 33 -1.25 3.39 -0.34
CA TYR A 33 -2.46 2.69 -0.77
C TYR A 33 -2.95 3.20 -2.10
N LYS A 34 -3.40 2.25 -2.91
CA LYS A 34 -4.26 2.53 -4.03
C LYS A 34 -5.47 1.61 -4.01
N TYR A 35 -6.61 2.15 -4.40
CA TYR A 35 -7.82 1.38 -4.62
C TYR A 35 -8.29 1.65 -6.04
N MET A 36 -8.45 0.61 -6.86
CA MET A 36 -8.72 0.74 -8.30
C MET A 36 -7.69 1.64 -9.02
N GLY A 37 -6.44 1.65 -8.54
CA GLY A 37 -5.37 2.54 -9.02
C GLY A 37 -5.43 3.98 -8.51
N TYR A 38 -6.49 4.39 -7.80
CA TYR A 38 -6.60 5.73 -7.23
C TYR A 38 -5.74 5.87 -5.98
N THR A 39 -4.90 6.91 -5.93
CA THR A 39 -4.36 7.38 -4.65
C THR A 39 -5.49 7.98 -3.82
N LEU A 40 -5.42 7.84 -2.50
CA LEU A 40 -6.44 8.29 -1.56
C LEU A 40 -5.80 9.24 -0.54
N GLU A 41 -6.14 10.53 -0.63
CA GLU A 41 -5.55 11.58 0.20
C GLU A 41 -6.63 12.21 1.10
N PRO A 42 -6.73 11.81 2.39
CA PRO A 42 -7.60 12.49 3.34
C PRO A 42 -6.97 13.76 3.90
N ILE A 43 -7.77 14.81 3.97
CA ILE A 43 -7.42 16.12 4.51
C ILE A 43 -8.44 16.42 5.62
N PRO A 44 -8.07 16.22 6.90
CA PRO A 44 -8.97 16.44 8.03
C PRO A 44 -9.19 17.94 8.30
N ASN A 45 -10.19 18.25 9.13
CA ASN A 45 -10.51 19.60 9.60
C ASN A 45 -10.83 20.58 8.46
N VAL A 46 -11.55 20.11 7.44
CA VAL A 46 -12.03 20.92 6.33
C VAL A 46 -13.51 21.23 6.55
N SER A 47 -13.85 22.51 6.63
CA SER A 47 -15.25 22.93 6.72
C SER A 47 -15.98 22.72 5.39
N LYS A 48 -17.32 22.64 5.42
CA LYS A 48 -18.12 22.52 4.19
C LYS A 48 -17.88 23.68 3.21
N SER A 49 -17.74 24.91 3.72
CA SER A 49 -17.42 26.08 2.90
C SER A 49 -16.03 26.00 2.29
N ASP A 50 -15.04 25.47 3.01
CA ASP A 50 -13.70 25.29 2.46
C ASP A 50 -13.68 24.21 1.37
N PHE A 51 -14.44 23.13 1.56
CA PHE A 51 -14.65 22.12 0.51
C PHE A 51 -15.25 22.75 -0.74
N ASP A 52 -16.38 23.44 -0.62
CA ASP A 52 -17.09 24.04 -1.75
C ASP A 52 -16.21 25.06 -2.48
N SER A 53 -15.48 25.88 -1.73
CA SER A 53 -14.52 26.86 -2.27
C SER A 53 -13.38 26.20 -3.04
N ARG A 54 -12.73 25.17 -2.47
CA ARG A 54 -11.61 24.45 -3.11
C ARG A 54 -12.04 23.78 -4.40
N VAL A 55 -13.17 23.06 -4.36
CA VAL A 55 -13.67 22.30 -5.50
C VAL A 55 -14.15 23.23 -6.62
N SER A 56 -14.87 24.31 -6.27
CA SER A 56 -15.31 25.31 -7.26
C SER A 56 -14.13 26.04 -7.90
N LYS A 57 -13.12 26.40 -7.11
CA LYS A 57 -11.89 27.02 -7.63
C LYS A 57 -11.17 26.10 -8.60
N ARG A 58 -11.05 24.81 -8.26
CA ARG A 58 -10.41 23.81 -9.13
C ARG A 58 -11.19 23.63 -10.43
N GLU A 59 -12.52 23.54 -10.36
CA GLU A 59 -13.35 23.45 -11.56
C GLU A 59 -13.19 24.67 -12.46
N GLN A 60 -13.20 25.87 -11.89
CA GLN A 60 -13.00 27.11 -12.65
C GLN A 60 -11.62 27.13 -13.34
N GLU A 61 -10.56 26.74 -12.64
CA GLU A 61 -9.23 26.60 -13.22
C GLU A 61 -9.25 25.66 -14.44
N LEU A 62 -9.79 24.44 -14.28
CA LEU A 62 -9.85 23.46 -15.38
C LEU A 62 -10.72 23.94 -16.57
N ARG A 63 -11.75 24.76 -16.33
CA ARG A 63 -12.60 25.35 -17.38
C ARG A 63 -11.93 26.49 -18.14
N THR A 64 -10.95 27.15 -17.53
CA THR A 64 -10.36 28.40 -18.04
C THR A 64 -9.01 28.18 -18.70
N LEU A 65 -8.25 27.21 -18.25
CA LEU A 65 -6.98 26.83 -18.88
C LEU A 65 -7.25 26.09 -20.19
N MET A 66 -6.51 26.46 -21.24
CA MET A 66 -6.59 25.84 -22.56
C MET A 66 -5.49 24.79 -22.71
N ARG A 67 -5.79 23.70 -23.43
CA ARG A 67 -4.82 22.66 -23.76
C ARG A 67 -3.72 23.19 -24.64
N GLU A 68 -2.56 22.58 -24.58
CA GLU A 68 -1.40 22.89 -25.39
C GLU A 68 -1.24 21.83 -26.50
N ASP A 69 -0.88 22.24 -27.72
CA ASP A 69 -0.57 21.33 -28.83
C ASP A 69 0.94 21.00 -28.83
N PRO A 70 1.35 19.80 -28.38
CA PRO A 70 2.78 19.46 -28.30
C PRO A 70 3.46 19.36 -29.66
N HIS A 71 2.70 19.24 -30.76
CA HIS A 71 3.22 19.25 -32.12
C HIS A 71 3.34 20.66 -32.72
N LYS A 72 2.87 21.69 -32.00
CA LYS A 72 3.00 23.10 -32.39
C LYS A 72 3.65 23.92 -31.29
N ALA A 73 4.82 23.47 -30.82
CA ALA A 73 5.62 24.15 -29.80
C ALA A 73 4.79 24.51 -28.54
N PHE A 74 3.85 23.64 -28.16
CA PHE A 74 2.96 23.83 -27.01
C PHE A 74 2.08 25.09 -27.12
N ALA A 75 1.72 25.50 -28.34
CA ALA A 75 0.80 26.61 -28.53
C ALA A 75 -0.58 26.31 -27.88
N PRO A 76 -1.21 27.28 -27.20
CA PRO A 76 -2.54 27.11 -26.65
C PRO A 76 -3.58 26.81 -27.74
N THR A 77 -4.46 25.87 -27.46
CA THR A 77 -5.60 25.49 -28.30
C THR A 77 -6.86 26.24 -27.86
N LYS A 78 -8.02 25.86 -28.41
CA LYS A 78 -9.34 26.34 -27.97
C LYS A 78 -10.08 25.34 -27.08
N THR A 79 -9.44 24.22 -26.76
CA THR A 79 -10.03 23.16 -25.96
C THR A 79 -9.65 23.39 -24.50
N PRO A 80 -10.60 23.54 -23.56
CA PRO A 80 -10.26 23.68 -22.15
C PRO A 80 -9.63 22.39 -21.61
N TRP A 81 -8.92 22.49 -20.49
CA TRP A 81 -8.38 21.30 -19.82
C TRP A 81 -9.50 20.36 -19.39
N LEU A 82 -10.56 20.91 -18.80
CA LEU A 82 -11.72 20.15 -18.37
C LEU A 82 -12.37 19.42 -19.54
N HIS A 83 -12.40 18.09 -19.43
CA HIS A 83 -13.08 17.23 -20.38
C HIS A 83 -14.48 16.86 -19.90
N GLN A 84 -14.61 16.47 -18.63
CA GLN A 84 -15.87 16.02 -18.05
C GLN A 84 -15.96 16.38 -16.56
N THR A 85 -17.15 16.77 -16.11
CA THR A 85 -17.49 16.90 -14.69
C THR A 85 -18.61 15.95 -14.35
N VAL A 86 -18.52 15.28 -13.19
CA VAL A 86 -19.58 14.45 -12.63
C VAL A 86 -19.80 14.83 -11.17
N GLU A 87 -21.05 14.79 -10.74
CA GLU A 87 -21.50 15.02 -9.37
C GLU A 87 -22.11 13.73 -8.80
N PRO A 88 -21.31 12.85 -8.16
CA PRO A 88 -21.83 11.59 -7.62
C PRO A 88 -22.85 11.79 -6.48
N SER A 89 -22.74 12.89 -5.75
CA SER A 89 -23.59 13.33 -4.63
C SER A 89 -23.37 14.83 -4.36
N ALA A 90 -24.23 15.45 -3.54
CA ALA A 90 -24.10 16.85 -3.14
C ALA A 90 -22.79 17.18 -2.40
N ALA A 91 -22.10 16.18 -1.85
CA ALA A 91 -20.84 16.32 -1.13
C ALA A 91 -19.63 15.80 -1.94
N SER A 92 -19.78 15.59 -3.26
CA SER A 92 -18.70 15.03 -4.07
C SER A 92 -18.67 15.58 -5.49
N ARG A 93 -17.48 15.66 -6.07
CA ARG A 93 -17.25 16.05 -7.47
C ARG A 93 -16.16 15.19 -8.08
N LEU A 94 -16.22 15.00 -9.39
CA LEU A 94 -15.23 14.27 -10.16
C LEU A 94 -14.92 15.09 -11.41
N PHE A 95 -13.65 15.26 -11.72
CA PHE A 95 -13.16 15.90 -12.93
C PHE A 95 -12.31 14.93 -13.73
N VAL A 96 -12.59 14.84 -15.03
CA VAL A 96 -11.68 14.28 -16.03
C VAL A 96 -11.13 15.44 -16.83
N TYR A 97 -9.81 15.55 -16.95
CA TYR A 97 -9.17 16.65 -17.63
C TYR A 97 -7.86 16.22 -18.29
N GLY A 98 -7.39 17.01 -19.23
CA GLY A 98 -6.13 16.76 -19.94
C GLY A 98 -5.47 18.06 -20.32
N ARG A 99 -4.14 18.13 -20.22
CA ARG A 99 -3.35 19.33 -20.52
C ARG A 99 -3.00 19.46 -22.01
N TYR A 100 -2.91 18.35 -22.71
CA TYR A 100 -2.43 18.32 -24.10
C TYR A 100 -3.54 17.91 -25.06
N ASP A 101 -3.48 18.48 -26.27
CA ASP A 101 -4.34 18.10 -27.40
C ASP A 101 -3.58 17.10 -28.29
N ASP A 102 -3.36 15.91 -27.74
CA ASP A 102 -2.68 14.79 -28.39
C ASP A 102 -3.63 14.00 -29.31
N LYS A 103 -3.07 13.07 -30.09
CA LYS A 103 -3.87 12.13 -30.89
C LYS A 103 -4.70 11.21 -29.97
N PRO A 104 -5.88 10.74 -30.42
CA PRO A 104 -6.73 9.84 -29.65
C PRO A 104 -6.02 8.62 -29.07
N GLU A 105 -5.09 8.02 -29.79
CA GLU A 105 -4.31 6.86 -29.33
C GLU A 105 -3.33 7.16 -28.19
N ASP A 106 -2.86 8.40 -28.07
CA ASP A 106 -1.88 8.85 -27.08
C ASP A 106 -2.53 9.63 -25.92
N LEU A 107 -3.83 9.92 -26.03
CA LEU A 107 -4.57 10.72 -25.05
C LEU A 107 -4.68 9.98 -23.71
N VAL A 108 -4.15 10.62 -22.67
CA VAL A 108 -4.31 10.23 -21.28
C VAL A 108 -4.94 11.39 -20.53
N TYR A 109 -6.03 11.11 -19.82
CA TYR A 109 -6.68 12.08 -18.95
C TYR A 109 -6.22 11.88 -17.51
N ASP A 110 -5.94 12.98 -16.83
CA ASP A 110 -5.88 12.98 -15.38
C ASP A 110 -7.31 13.00 -14.82
N VAL A 111 -7.49 12.33 -13.69
CA VAL A 111 -8.77 12.18 -13.01
C VAL A 111 -8.61 12.61 -11.56
N GLU A 112 -9.43 13.55 -11.13
CA GLU A 112 -9.50 14.00 -9.74
C GLU A 112 -10.92 13.79 -9.19
N GLY A 113 -11.03 13.06 -8.09
CA GLY A 113 -12.26 12.89 -7.32
C GLY A 113 -12.18 13.63 -5.99
N TYR A 114 -13.25 14.28 -5.59
CA TYR A 114 -13.38 15.00 -4.33
C TYR A 114 -14.62 14.51 -3.60
N ALA A 115 -14.50 14.20 -2.30
CA ALA A 115 -15.63 13.90 -1.44
C ALA A 115 -15.43 14.53 -0.06
N GLU A 116 -16.48 15.11 0.51
CA GLU A 116 -16.52 15.57 1.90
C GLU A 116 -17.33 14.60 2.74
N SER A 117 -16.78 14.21 3.88
CA SER A 117 -17.48 13.40 4.88
C SER A 117 -16.96 13.72 6.28
N ASN A 118 -17.88 14.15 7.16
CA ASN A 118 -17.62 14.45 8.57
C ASN A 118 -16.40 15.37 8.79
N GLY A 119 -16.28 16.46 8.02
CA GLY A 119 -15.20 17.43 8.17
C GLY A 119 -13.85 16.95 7.62
N THR A 120 -13.85 15.89 6.80
CA THR A 120 -12.69 15.40 6.08
C THR A 120 -12.94 15.50 4.58
N LEU A 121 -12.01 16.14 3.87
CA LEU A 121 -11.97 16.13 2.41
C LEU A 121 -11.11 14.96 1.94
N PHE A 122 -11.65 14.12 1.07
CA PHE A 122 -10.91 13.08 0.37
C PHE A 122 -10.61 13.53 -1.05
N VAL A 123 -9.34 13.45 -1.45
CA VAL A 123 -8.91 13.68 -2.83
C VAL A 123 -8.43 12.35 -3.40
N LEU A 124 -9.03 11.94 -4.51
CA LEU A 124 -8.67 10.73 -5.24
C LEU A 124 -8.04 11.11 -6.57
N LYS A 125 -6.90 10.49 -6.92
CA LYS A 125 -6.20 10.79 -8.18
C LYS A 125 -5.84 9.52 -8.93
N ASN A 126 -6.07 9.51 -10.24
CA ASN A 126 -5.65 8.46 -11.16
C ASN A 126 -5.57 9.02 -12.58
N ARG A 127 -5.30 8.15 -13.56
CA ARG A 127 -5.36 8.46 -14.98
C ARG A 127 -6.26 7.51 -15.73
N PHE A 128 -6.92 8.04 -16.75
CA PHE A 128 -7.72 7.29 -17.70
C PHE A 128 -7.03 7.31 -19.06
N GLY A 129 -6.98 6.16 -19.72
CA GLY A 129 -6.65 6.13 -21.14
C GLY A 129 -7.79 6.71 -21.99
N ALA A 130 -7.51 7.05 -23.24
CA ALA A 130 -8.47 7.66 -24.15
C ALA A 130 -9.78 6.89 -24.33
N THR A 131 -9.75 5.58 -24.13
CA THR A 131 -10.91 4.68 -24.29
C THR A 131 -11.63 4.37 -22.98
N TYR A 132 -11.44 5.17 -21.92
CA TYR A 132 -12.19 4.98 -20.69
C TYR A 132 -13.69 5.06 -20.96
N ASP A 133 -14.47 4.26 -20.25
CA ASP A 133 -15.91 4.17 -20.45
C ASP A 133 -16.69 4.63 -19.21
N GLN A 134 -18.02 4.53 -19.31
CA GLN A 134 -18.91 4.91 -18.21
C GLN A 134 -18.72 4.04 -16.96
N SER A 135 -18.14 2.83 -17.07
CA SER A 135 -17.88 1.97 -15.92
C SER A 135 -16.76 2.54 -15.04
N ALA A 136 -15.72 3.12 -15.62
CA ALA A 136 -14.64 3.79 -14.89
C ALA A 136 -15.18 4.97 -14.06
N ILE A 137 -16.06 5.78 -14.66
CA ILE A 137 -16.75 6.89 -13.99
C ILE A 137 -17.68 6.38 -12.88
N SER A 138 -18.44 5.31 -13.15
CA SER A 138 -19.36 4.73 -12.17
C SER A 138 -18.62 4.15 -10.97
N ASN A 139 -17.49 3.48 -11.17
CA ASN A 139 -16.68 2.90 -10.09
C ASN A 139 -16.12 4.00 -9.18
N LEU A 140 -15.51 5.05 -9.74
CA LEU A 140 -15.03 6.18 -8.93
C LEU A 140 -16.18 6.89 -8.21
N SER A 141 -17.32 7.08 -8.88
CA SER A 141 -18.51 7.69 -8.27
C SER A 141 -18.99 6.89 -7.05
N GLU A 142 -18.93 5.56 -7.13
CA GLU A 142 -19.31 4.68 -6.03
C GLU A 142 -18.30 4.73 -4.88
N ILE A 143 -16.99 4.83 -5.15
CA ILE A 143 -15.98 5.07 -4.11
C ILE A 143 -16.25 6.40 -3.40
N LEU A 144 -16.46 7.48 -4.16
CA LEU A 144 -16.69 8.83 -3.61
C LEU A 144 -17.95 8.93 -2.75
N ARG A 145 -19.01 8.15 -3.04
CA ARG A 145 -20.23 8.09 -2.21
C ARG A 145 -20.04 7.36 -0.88
N ASN A 146 -19.13 6.39 -0.85
CA ASN A 146 -18.98 5.47 0.28
C ASN A 146 -17.68 5.68 1.08
N ILE A 147 -16.92 6.73 0.76
CA ILE A 147 -15.70 7.09 1.49
C ILE A 147 -16.05 7.87 2.76
N LYS A 148 -15.44 7.47 3.87
CA LYS A 148 -15.66 8.06 5.20
C LYS A 148 -14.37 8.12 6.00
N PRO A 149 -14.24 9.08 6.93
CA PRO A 149 -13.10 9.09 7.85
C PRO A 149 -13.15 7.87 8.77
N ARG A 150 -11.97 7.44 9.20
CA ARG A 150 -11.76 6.27 10.05
C ARG A 150 -10.53 6.49 10.91
N SER A 151 -10.59 6.14 12.21
CA SER A 151 -9.38 6.05 13.04
C SER A 151 -8.49 4.94 12.52
N ASP A 152 -7.16 5.09 12.60
CA ASP A 152 -6.22 4.07 12.11
C ASP A 152 -6.45 2.70 12.80
N TRP A 153 -7.01 2.71 14.01
CA TRP A 153 -7.30 1.54 14.84
C TRP A 153 -8.70 0.95 14.67
N ASP A 154 -9.61 1.64 13.98
CA ASP A 154 -10.98 1.15 13.83
C ASP A 154 -11.05 0.10 12.73
N VAL A 155 -11.73 -1.02 12.98
CA VAL A 155 -11.91 -2.12 12.03
C VAL A 155 -13.35 -2.14 11.52
N PRO A 156 -13.64 -1.64 10.30
CA PRO A 156 -14.99 -1.73 9.75
C PRO A 156 -15.38 -3.19 9.49
N SER A 157 -16.57 -3.57 9.93
CA SER A 157 -17.16 -4.91 9.75
C SER A 157 -17.90 -5.07 8.41
N ASP A 158 -18.31 -3.96 7.79
CA ASP A 158 -18.75 -3.87 6.39
C ASP A 158 -17.61 -4.19 5.40
N GLY A 159 -16.41 -4.25 5.97
CA GLY A 159 -15.12 -4.17 5.35
C GLY A 159 -15.06 -3.18 4.17
N ALA A 160 -15.12 -1.93 4.49
CA ALA A 160 -14.50 -0.94 3.64
C ALA A 160 -13.02 -1.30 3.32
N PHE A 161 -12.54 -0.92 2.13
CA PHE A 161 -11.10 -0.81 1.88
C PHE A 161 -10.53 0.26 2.82
N CYS A 162 -9.61 -0.13 3.70
CA CYS A 162 -9.11 0.76 4.76
C CYS A 162 -7.77 1.34 4.34
N PHE A 163 -7.64 2.66 4.48
CA PHE A 163 -6.40 3.40 4.27
C PHE A 163 -6.15 4.31 5.48
N ARG A 164 -5.02 5.01 5.48
CA ARG A 164 -4.66 5.95 6.56
C ARG A 164 -5.73 7.04 6.64
N GLY A 165 -6.36 7.23 7.80
CA GLY A 165 -7.36 8.28 8.01
C GLY A 165 -8.73 8.07 7.34
N GLY A 166 -8.98 6.94 6.67
CA GLY A 166 -10.26 6.71 6.01
C GLY A 166 -10.58 5.27 5.63
N ALA A 167 -11.79 5.08 5.12
CA ALA A 167 -12.27 3.81 4.60
C ALA A 167 -13.24 4.04 3.42
N ALA A 168 -13.09 3.27 2.34
CA ALA A 168 -14.02 3.25 1.21
C ALA A 168 -14.92 2.02 1.31
N GLY A 169 -16.19 2.22 1.71
CA GLY A 169 -17.20 1.18 1.84
C GLY A 169 -17.84 0.79 0.51
N GLY A 170 -18.97 0.08 0.60
CA GLY A 170 -19.78 -0.32 -0.56
C GLY A 170 -19.37 -1.66 -1.15
N LYS A 171 -19.75 -1.88 -2.41
CA LYS A 171 -19.41 -3.11 -3.13
C LYS A 171 -17.89 -3.22 -3.30
N PRO A 172 -17.26 -4.36 -2.93
CA PRO A 172 -15.85 -4.56 -3.21
C PRO A 172 -15.56 -4.44 -4.71
N MET A 173 -14.52 -3.68 -5.04
CA MET A 173 -14.03 -3.50 -6.41
C MET A 173 -12.68 -4.19 -6.58
N PRO A 174 -12.36 -4.69 -7.79
CA PRO A 174 -11.05 -5.24 -8.10
C PRO A 174 -9.98 -4.14 -8.06
N GLY A 175 -8.71 -4.53 -8.00
CA GLY A 175 -7.61 -3.57 -8.00
C GLY A 175 -7.37 -2.92 -6.64
N PHE A 176 -6.26 -3.28 -6.02
CA PHE A 176 -5.72 -2.55 -4.89
C PHE A 176 -4.21 -2.73 -4.81
N ASP A 177 -3.56 -1.76 -4.19
CA ASP A 177 -2.18 -1.82 -3.76
C ASP A 177 -2.12 -1.36 -2.30
N ALA A 178 -1.37 -2.08 -1.48
CA ALA A 178 -1.16 -1.72 -0.09
C ALA A 178 0.29 -2.00 0.30
N SER A 179 0.99 -0.98 0.78
CA SER A 179 2.33 -1.10 1.32
C SER A 179 2.39 -0.53 2.73
N ILE A 180 2.97 -1.31 3.64
CA ILE A 180 3.18 -0.94 5.03
C ILE A 180 4.63 -1.17 5.36
N ALA A 181 5.26 -0.20 6.00
CA ALA A 181 6.53 -0.43 6.67
C ALA A 181 6.47 0.11 8.11
N ALA A 182 6.92 -0.71 9.04
CA ALA A 182 6.91 -0.40 10.46
C ALA A 182 8.22 -0.84 11.11
N ARG A 183 8.72 -0.04 12.05
CA ARG A 183 9.83 -0.41 12.92
C ARG A 183 9.25 -0.97 14.22
N LEU A 184 9.61 -2.21 14.57
CA LEU A 184 9.04 -2.92 15.71
C LEU A 184 9.68 -2.53 17.05
N VAL A 185 10.98 -2.22 17.05
CA VAL A 185 11.76 -1.79 18.21
C VAL A 185 12.30 -0.39 17.96
N GLN A 186 11.86 0.57 18.77
CA GLN A 186 12.25 1.98 18.61
C GLN A 186 13.77 2.15 18.70
N GLY A 187 14.35 2.93 17.78
CA GLY A 187 15.79 3.22 17.74
C GLY A 187 16.69 2.04 17.38
N ARG A 188 16.13 0.87 17.00
CA ARG A 188 16.88 -0.33 16.63
C ARG A 188 16.44 -0.84 15.25
N PRO A 189 17.34 -1.45 14.46
CA PRO A 189 17.00 -2.01 13.15
C PRO A 189 16.08 -3.23 13.30
N SER A 190 14.79 -3.03 12.99
CA SER A 190 13.71 -3.99 13.26
C SER A 190 12.51 -3.74 12.34
N ASN A 191 12.72 -3.85 11.03
CA ASN A 191 11.74 -3.42 10.04
C ASN A 191 10.85 -4.58 9.60
N LEU A 192 9.54 -4.37 9.70
CA LEU A 192 8.53 -5.18 9.04
C LEU A 192 8.03 -4.43 7.80
N VAL A 193 8.09 -5.06 6.64
CA VAL A 193 7.53 -4.56 5.39
C VAL A 193 6.50 -5.56 4.89
N VAL A 194 5.29 -5.09 4.63
CA VAL A 194 4.20 -5.88 4.05
C VAL A 194 3.73 -5.17 2.80
N THR A 195 3.81 -5.85 1.66
CA THR A 195 3.25 -5.36 0.41
C THR A 195 2.22 -6.35 -0.12
N MET A 196 1.09 -5.82 -0.55
CA MET A 196 -0.02 -6.57 -1.12
C MET A 196 -0.50 -5.84 -2.36
N ARG A 197 -0.82 -6.60 -3.40
CA ARG A 197 -1.55 -6.08 -4.55
C ARG A 197 -2.43 -7.15 -5.16
N GLU A 198 -3.37 -6.73 -6.00
CA GLU A 198 -4.10 -7.68 -6.83
C GLU A 198 -3.13 -8.58 -7.63
N SER A 199 -3.43 -9.88 -7.64
CA SER A 199 -2.70 -10.86 -8.44
C SER A 199 -3.09 -10.76 -9.91
N VAL A 200 -2.11 -10.90 -10.78
CA VAL A 200 -2.30 -10.94 -12.24
C VAL A 200 -1.80 -12.26 -12.82
N ASP A 201 -2.29 -12.67 -13.98
CA ASP A 201 -1.96 -13.96 -14.61
C ASP A 201 -0.44 -14.21 -14.75
N GLY A 202 0.34 -13.13 -14.87
CA GLY A 202 1.80 -13.18 -14.94
C GLY A 202 2.50 -13.60 -13.64
N ASP A 203 1.86 -13.48 -12.48
CA ASP A 203 2.51 -13.65 -11.16
C ASP A 203 2.88 -15.12 -10.86
N SER A 204 2.18 -16.06 -11.47
CA SER A 204 2.36 -17.51 -11.24
C SER A 204 3.49 -18.14 -12.06
N LYS A 205 4.15 -17.37 -12.94
CA LYS A 205 5.07 -17.92 -13.96
C LYS A 205 6.41 -18.41 -13.40
N ASN A 206 6.79 -18.04 -12.18
CA ASN A 206 8.04 -18.44 -11.55
C ASN A 206 7.82 -19.05 -10.18
N SER A 207 8.59 -20.11 -9.85
CA SER A 207 8.69 -20.68 -8.51
C SER A 207 9.35 -19.66 -7.57
N PRO A 208 8.64 -19.15 -6.54
CA PRO A 208 9.20 -18.08 -5.71
C PRO A 208 10.35 -18.54 -4.79
N VAL A 209 10.42 -19.85 -4.53
CA VAL A 209 11.48 -20.47 -3.72
C VAL A 209 12.84 -20.41 -4.41
N ASP A 210 12.84 -20.38 -5.75
CA ASP A 210 14.08 -20.34 -6.54
C ASP A 210 14.58 -18.90 -6.70
N SER A 211 13.66 -17.92 -6.78
CA SER A 211 14.01 -16.49 -6.73
C SER A 211 14.51 -16.04 -5.36
N LEU A 212 14.01 -16.62 -4.27
CA LEU A 212 14.45 -16.36 -2.88
C LEU A 212 15.63 -17.27 -2.48
N SER A 213 16.72 -17.23 -3.24
CA SER A 213 17.94 -18.00 -2.97
C SER A 213 19.10 -17.09 -2.57
N LYS A 214 20.23 -17.66 -2.11
CA LYS A 214 21.45 -16.89 -1.73
C LYS A 214 21.98 -15.96 -2.85
N ASN A 215 21.46 -16.10 -4.07
CA ASN A 215 21.79 -15.29 -5.23
C ASN A 215 20.86 -14.06 -5.40
N ASP A 216 19.88 -13.88 -4.51
CA ASP A 216 19.09 -12.66 -4.42
C ASP A 216 20.03 -11.46 -4.28
N ALA A 217 19.85 -10.45 -5.15
CA ALA A 217 20.67 -9.25 -5.17
C ALA A 217 20.72 -8.55 -3.81
N THR A 218 19.67 -8.64 -3.01
CA THR A 218 19.58 -8.05 -1.66
C THR A 218 20.43 -8.77 -0.62
N LEU A 219 20.77 -10.05 -0.85
CA LEU A 219 21.56 -10.88 0.06
C LEU A 219 22.99 -11.11 -0.42
N LYS A 220 23.33 -10.73 -1.66
CA LYS A 220 24.69 -10.86 -2.21
C LYS A 220 25.77 -10.22 -1.34
N GLN A 221 25.47 -9.10 -0.69
CA GLN A 221 26.41 -8.41 0.21
C GLN A 221 26.83 -9.26 1.43
N TYR A 222 26.05 -10.28 1.78
CA TYR A 222 26.33 -11.20 2.89
C TYR A 222 26.84 -12.56 2.40
N ALA A 223 27.22 -12.69 1.12
CA ALA A 223 27.71 -13.93 0.56
C ALA A 223 28.94 -14.44 1.34
N GLY A 224 28.80 -15.61 1.96
CA GLY A 224 29.84 -16.24 2.80
C GLY A 224 29.61 -16.11 4.32
N ASN A 225 28.72 -15.21 4.74
CA ASN A 225 28.46 -14.83 6.13
C ASN A 225 26.99 -15.08 6.52
N MET A 226 26.43 -16.18 6.02
CA MET A 226 24.99 -16.43 6.11
C MET A 226 24.63 -17.91 6.25
N ASP A 227 23.90 -18.19 7.33
CA ASP A 227 23.24 -19.46 7.62
C ASP A 227 21.77 -19.42 7.20
N VAL A 228 21.30 -20.49 6.56
CA VAL A 228 19.88 -20.64 6.24
C VAL A 228 19.17 -21.24 7.44
N LEU A 229 18.21 -20.50 8.02
CA LEU A 229 17.40 -20.95 9.15
C LEU A 229 16.18 -21.76 8.69
N ARG A 230 15.52 -21.31 7.62
CA ARG A 230 14.34 -21.97 7.05
C ARG A 230 14.24 -21.66 5.57
N LYS A 231 13.94 -22.64 4.73
CA LYS A 231 13.65 -22.45 3.31
C LYS A 231 12.62 -23.47 2.86
N GLY A 232 11.59 -23.02 2.15
CA GLY A 232 10.61 -23.94 1.57
C GLY A 232 9.28 -23.26 1.25
N THR A 233 8.23 -24.06 1.20
CA THR A 233 6.86 -23.59 1.02
C THR A 233 6.05 -23.80 2.30
N ARG A 234 5.16 -22.87 2.61
CA ARG A 234 4.20 -22.99 3.72
C ARG A 234 2.86 -22.37 3.34
N GLU A 235 1.84 -22.66 4.14
CA GLU A 235 0.55 -22.00 4.04
C GLU A 235 0.51 -20.76 4.96
N VAL A 236 0.05 -19.63 4.43
CA VAL A 236 -0.18 -18.38 5.18
C VAL A 236 -1.50 -17.79 4.69
N ALA A 237 -2.43 -17.52 5.61
CA ALA A 237 -3.74 -16.94 5.29
C ALA A 237 -4.49 -17.67 4.15
N GLY A 238 -4.39 -19.01 4.08
CA GLY A 238 -5.00 -19.83 3.02
C GLY A 238 -4.29 -19.76 1.65
N MET A 239 -3.10 -19.16 1.59
CA MET A 239 -2.27 -19.06 0.40
C MET A 239 -1.03 -19.95 0.52
N LYS A 240 -0.63 -20.57 -0.59
CA LYS A 240 0.70 -21.18 -0.71
C LYS A 240 1.73 -20.08 -0.89
N ALA A 241 2.73 -20.06 -0.02
CA ALA A 241 3.79 -19.07 -0.03
C ALA A 241 5.17 -19.75 0.04
N ALA A 242 6.16 -19.14 -0.60
CA ALA A 242 7.56 -19.46 -0.38
C ALA A 242 8.09 -18.68 0.82
N GLU A 243 8.99 -19.30 1.57
CA GLU A 243 9.63 -18.73 2.74
C GLU A 243 11.15 -18.89 2.62
N PHE A 244 11.88 -17.85 3.01
CA PHE A 244 13.32 -17.87 3.17
C PHE A 244 13.71 -17.06 4.40
N ALA A 245 14.35 -17.72 5.37
CA ALA A 245 14.81 -17.15 6.61
C ALA A 245 16.31 -17.40 6.77
N VAL A 246 17.06 -16.35 7.11
CA VAL A 246 18.52 -16.39 7.18
C VAL A 246 19.04 -15.68 8.43
N HIS A 247 20.11 -16.22 8.98
CA HIS A 247 20.95 -15.56 9.96
C HIS A 247 22.21 -15.07 9.26
N ILE A 248 22.44 -13.77 9.33
CA ILE A 248 23.61 -13.09 8.79
C ILE A 248 24.53 -12.78 9.96
N HIS A 249 25.80 -13.14 9.84
CA HIS A 249 26.78 -12.99 10.91
C HIS A 249 28.16 -12.59 10.37
N GLY A 250 28.85 -11.68 11.05
CA GLY A 250 30.18 -11.24 10.67
C GLY A 250 30.44 -9.82 11.11
N ASP A 251 31.72 -9.45 11.30
CA ASP A 251 32.14 -8.09 11.66
C ASP A 251 31.42 -7.50 12.89
N GLY A 252 31.08 -8.37 13.85
CA GLY A 252 30.36 -8.01 15.08
C GLY A 252 28.85 -7.79 14.92
N ILE A 253 28.30 -8.05 13.73
CA ILE A 253 26.87 -7.91 13.42
C ILE A 253 26.21 -9.29 13.43
N HIS A 254 25.01 -9.35 14.03
CA HIS A 254 24.07 -10.45 13.92
C HIS A 254 22.76 -9.90 13.36
N ALA A 255 22.26 -10.45 12.26
CA ALA A 255 20.99 -10.05 11.68
C ALA A 255 20.14 -11.27 11.31
N TYR A 256 18.83 -11.15 11.45
CA TYR A 256 17.85 -12.17 11.12
C TYR A 256 16.87 -11.61 10.12
N HIS A 257 16.95 -12.09 8.89
CA HIS A 257 16.11 -11.61 7.78
C HIS A 257 15.18 -12.73 7.34
N PHE A 258 13.90 -12.38 7.22
CA PHE A 258 12.83 -13.29 6.84
C PHE A 258 12.09 -12.72 5.65
N TYR A 259 11.81 -13.59 4.68
CA TYR A 259 11.12 -13.25 3.45
C TYR A 259 10.00 -14.27 3.22
N LEU A 260 8.82 -13.76 2.86
CA LEU A 260 7.69 -14.56 2.40
C LEU A 260 7.18 -13.98 1.08
N TYR A 261 6.90 -14.85 0.13
CA TYR A 261 6.25 -14.48 -1.13
C TYR A 261 5.10 -15.43 -1.46
N SER A 262 3.95 -14.87 -1.83
CA SER A 262 2.86 -15.58 -2.49
C SER A 262 2.51 -14.85 -3.79
N SER A 263 2.40 -15.58 -4.89
CA SER A 263 1.89 -15.03 -6.16
C SER A 263 0.41 -14.64 -6.09
N GLY A 264 -0.32 -15.23 -5.13
CA GLY A 264 -1.76 -15.14 -5.01
C GLY A 264 -2.50 -15.83 -6.16
N VAL A 265 -3.78 -15.48 -6.32
CA VAL A 265 -4.71 -16.02 -7.31
C VAL A 265 -5.42 -14.85 -8.01
N PRO A 266 -5.25 -14.68 -9.33
CA PRO A 266 -5.91 -13.60 -10.08
C PRO A 266 -7.42 -13.59 -9.88
N GLY A 267 -7.99 -12.41 -9.63
CA GLY A 267 -9.42 -12.22 -9.38
C GLY A 267 -9.93 -12.69 -8.02
N ASP A 268 -9.09 -13.27 -7.15
CA ASP A 268 -9.46 -13.64 -5.78
C ASP A 268 -8.87 -12.63 -4.77
N PRO A 269 -9.66 -11.65 -4.28
CA PRO A 269 -9.18 -10.65 -3.35
C PRO A 269 -8.78 -11.23 -1.99
N SER A 270 -9.12 -12.49 -1.67
CA SER A 270 -8.66 -13.17 -0.46
C SER A 270 -7.24 -13.70 -0.57
N LYS A 271 -6.74 -13.86 -1.82
CA LYS A 271 -5.43 -14.43 -2.13
C LYS A 271 -4.63 -13.48 -3.04
N PRO A 272 -4.21 -12.31 -2.54
CA PRO A 272 -3.46 -11.36 -3.34
C PRO A 272 -2.01 -11.79 -3.56
N ASN A 273 -1.31 -11.07 -4.42
CA ASN A 273 0.13 -11.09 -4.44
C ASN A 273 0.61 -10.50 -3.12
N LEU A 274 1.38 -11.28 -2.36
CA LEU A 274 1.79 -10.93 -0.99
C LEU A 274 3.30 -11.06 -0.87
N ASN A 275 3.93 -10.00 -0.37
CA ASN A 275 5.33 -9.97 0.05
C ASN A 275 5.40 -9.56 1.52
N VAL A 276 6.13 -10.32 2.33
CA VAL A 276 6.40 -9.97 3.73
C VAL A 276 7.89 -10.05 3.96
N GLN A 277 8.46 -9.01 4.54
CA GLN A 277 9.84 -8.99 4.99
C GLN A 277 9.88 -8.61 6.46
N LEU A 278 10.60 -9.38 7.25
CA LEU A 278 10.91 -9.02 8.64
C LEU A 278 12.42 -9.03 8.79
N LEU A 279 12.99 -7.87 9.14
CA LEU A 279 14.42 -7.65 9.15
C LEU A 279 14.82 -7.17 10.54
N PHE A 280 15.51 -8.02 11.30
CA PHE A 280 16.18 -7.62 12.52
C PHE A 280 17.68 -7.47 12.25
N GLY A 281 18.24 -6.33 12.64
CA GLY A 281 19.59 -5.96 12.21
C GLY A 281 19.60 -5.28 10.85
N ALA A 282 20.75 -4.69 10.52
CA ALA A 282 20.99 -3.99 9.26
C ALA A 282 22.31 -4.49 8.63
N ALA A 283 22.51 -4.16 7.36
CA ALA A 283 23.83 -4.30 6.75
C ALA A 283 24.86 -3.46 7.53
N PRO A 284 26.11 -3.92 7.63
CA PRO A 284 27.20 -3.01 7.95
C PRO A 284 27.19 -1.85 6.94
N ASP A 285 27.21 -0.62 7.45
CA ASP A 285 27.51 0.56 6.67
C ASP A 285 28.62 1.36 7.36
N ASP A 286 29.36 2.18 6.61
CA ASP A 286 30.52 2.92 7.14
C ASP A 286 30.15 3.94 8.23
N GLY A 287 28.87 4.23 8.43
CA GLY A 287 28.35 5.24 9.35
C GLY A 287 27.74 4.69 10.65
N THR A 288 27.41 3.40 10.70
CA THR A 288 26.65 2.78 11.79
C THR A 288 27.50 1.76 12.54
N PRO A 289 27.80 1.96 13.83
CA PRO A 289 28.56 0.99 14.61
C PRO A 289 27.89 -0.40 14.63
N PRO A 290 28.66 -1.51 14.65
CA PRO A 290 28.10 -2.86 14.73
C PRO A 290 27.12 -3.07 15.89
N SER A 291 27.34 -2.41 17.03
CA SER A 291 26.43 -2.45 18.19
C SER A 291 25.04 -1.85 17.92
N GLU A 292 24.93 -0.96 16.93
CA GLU A 292 23.70 -0.31 16.50
C GLU A 292 23.07 -1.04 15.31
N ALA A 293 23.89 -1.58 14.39
CA ALA A 293 23.44 -2.36 13.25
C ALA A 293 22.99 -3.78 13.62
N THR A 294 23.46 -4.34 14.73
CA THR A 294 23.11 -5.70 15.16
C THR A 294 21.64 -5.80 15.64
N SER A 295 21.05 -6.96 15.41
CA SER A 295 19.69 -7.34 15.78
C SER A 295 19.41 -7.01 17.25
N PRO A 296 18.26 -6.39 17.56
CA PRO A 296 17.85 -6.14 18.95
C PRO A 296 17.35 -7.41 19.67
N VAL A 297 17.20 -8.52 18.95
CA VAL A 297 16.65 -9.79 19.44
C VAL A 297 17.56 -10.96 19.09
N ASN A 298 17.45 -12.06 19.83
CA ASN A 298 18.15 -13.31 19.50
C ASN A 298 17.38 -14.13 18.43
N GLN A 299 17.99 -15.22 17.96
CA GLN A 299 17.41 -16.07 16.92
C GLN A 299 16.02 -16.63 17.31
N ALA A 300 15.84 -17.10 18.54
CA ALA A 300 14.58 -17.70 18.96
C ALA A 300 13.45 -16.65 18.98
N GLU A 301 13.73 -15.47 19.50
CA GLU A 301 12.82 -14.32 19.50
C GLU A 301 12.49 -13.85 18.08
N ALA A 302 13.49 -13.79 17.20
CA ALA A 302 13.30 -13.42 15.80
C ALA A 302 12.39 -14.41 15.06
N MET A 303 12.62 -15.72 15.23
CA MET A 303 11.77 -16.79 14.67
C MET A 303 10.34 -16.72 15.21
N GLN A 304 10.18 -16.47 16.52
CA GLN A 304 8.85 -16.33 17.14
C GLN A 304 8.11 -15.10 16.61
N ALA A 305 8.78 -13.96 16.48
CA ALA A 305 8.20 -12.75 15.92
C ALA A 305 7.75 -12.97 14.47
N TRP A 306 8.57 -13.65 13.67
CA TRP A 306 8.23 -14.03 12.31
C TRP A 306 6.97 -14.89 12.23
N ASP A 307 6.92 -15.98 12.98
CA ASP A 307 5.76 -16.87 12.97
C ASP A 307 4.49 -16.17 13.50
N SER A 308 4.63 -15.24 14.45
CA SER A 308 3.51 -14.43 14.97
C SER A 308 2.96 -13.44 13.93
N VAL A 309 3.83 -12.75 13.19
CA VAL A 309 3.42 -11.85 12.10
C VAL A 309 2.63 -12.64 11.06
N LEU A 310 3.15 -13.78 10.61
CA LEU A 310 2.48 -14.60 9.60
C LEU A 310 1.14 -15.16 10.10
N ALA A 311 1.06 -15.58 11.37
CA ALA A 311 -0.19 -16.07 11.96
C ALA A 311 -1.27 -14.98 12.10
N SER A 312 -0.87 -13.71 12.18
CA SER A 312 -1.82 -12.59 12.26
C SER A 312 -2.46 -12.23 10.91
N LEU A 313 -1.88 -12.69 9.79
CA LEU A 313 -2.40 -12.39 8.46
C LEU A 313 -3.72 -13.11 8.20
N HIS A 314 -4.77 -12.35 7.94
CA HIS A 314 -6.08 -12.92 7.59
C HIS A 314 -6.89 -12.01 6.66
N TYR A 315 -7.71 -12.61 5.81
CA TYR A 315 -8.70 -11.91 4.99
C TYR A 315 -9.91 -11.51 5.83
N ARG A 316 -10.43 -10.31 5.63
CA ARG A 316 -11.58 -9.74 6.34
C ARG A 316 -12.82 -9.53 5.46
N GLY A 317 -12.76 -9.93 4.20
CA GLY A 317 -13.91 -9.74 3.32
C GLY A 317 -15.01 -10.77 3.47
N PRO A 318 -16.14 -10.57 2.75
CA PRO A 318 -17.21 -11.56 2.73
C PRO A 318 -16.64 -12.91 2.29
N LYS A 319 -17.06 -13.97 2.97
CA LYS A 319 -16.72 -15.36 2.63
C LYS A 319 -17.36 -15.78 1.32
#